data_AF-A0A2T7DUP4-F1
#
_entry.id   AF-A0A2T7DUP4-F1
#
_cell.length_a   1.000
_cell.length_b   1.000
_cell.length_c   1.000
_cell.angle_alpha   90.00
_cell.angle_beta   90.00
_cell.angle_gamma   90.00
#
_symmetry.space_group_name_H-M   'P 1'
#
loop_
_entity.id
_entity.type
_entity.pdbx_description
1 polymer ?
#
loop_
_entity_poly.entity_id
_entity_poly.type
_entity_poly.pdbx_seq_one_letter_code
_entity_poly.pdbx_strand_id
1 'polypeptide(L)'
;MEHATVLLEQLASQQPDLGAPGFWLDFLSGMLKPAAATAVVALAVALSFTQRLGVEGEMLFAVARSFLQLSLVGFVLHFIFSQKNTAPWILLAYLFMVTVAGYTSGQRARQVPRGKYIALVSILVGTVITMTLLLLLRIFPFTPRYIIPAAGLMVGNAMTVTGVAMKKLRENVTIQKNMVESALALGATPLQATLQQAKGALVIALSPTIDTAKTMGLVSLPGAMTGLIMAGASPLEAIQVQIVVKNMVMTASTVSSILSSYLCRLAFFNEAFQLNDEIFDD
;
A
#
# COMPACT_ATOMS: atom_id res chain seq x y z
N MET A 1 7.45 16.10 -22.16
CA MET A 1 8.33 15.35 -21.23
C MET A 1 9.48 16.20 -20.73
N GLU A 2 10.17 16.95 -21.61
CA GLU A 2 11.28 17.83 -21.21
C GLU A 2 10.85 19.04 -20.35
N HIS A 3 9.67 19.61 -20.60
CA HIS A 3 9.09 20.67 -19.74
C HIS A 3 8.63 20.16 -18.37
N ALA A 4 7.99 18.99 -18.31
CA ALA A 4 7.67 18.31 -17.06
C ALA A 4 8.92 18.10 -16.18
N THR A 5 10.05 17.69 -16.77
CA THR A 5 11.30 17.52 -16.01
C THR A 5 11.85 18.84 -15.46
N VAL A 6 11.72 19.95 -16.19
CA VAL A 6 12.19 21.29 -15.75
C VAL A 6 11.33 21.86 -14.62
N LEU A 7 10.00 21.70 -14.66
CA LEU A 7 9.11 22.12 -13.57
C LEU A 7 9.32 21.29 -12.29
N LEU A 8 9.55 19.99 -12.50
CA LEU A 8 9.91 19.04 -11.45
C LEU A 8 11.26 19.38 -10.77
N GLU A 9 12.17 20.00 -11.51
CA GLU A 9 13.47 20.50 -11.03
C GLU A 9 13.33 21.85 -10.31
N GLN A 10 12.51 22.79 -10.83
CA GLN A 10 12.21 24.06 -10.15
C GLN A 10 11.51 23.85 -8.80
N LEU A 11 10.54 22.94 -8.72
CA LEU A 11 9.90 22.58 -7.44
C LEU A 11 10.89 21.92 -6.48
N ALA A 12 12.00 21.34 -6.96
CA ALA A 12 12.99 20.67 -6.11
C ALA A 12 13.95 21.68 -5.44
N SER A 13 14.08 22.89 -6.00
CA SER A 13 14.98 23.93 -5.51
C SER A 13 14.50 24.68 -4.26
N GLN A 14 13.21 24.57 -3.91
CA GLN A 14 12.65 25.16 -2.68
C GLN A 14 12.71 24.17 -1.51
N GLN A 15 13.91 23.83 -1.05
CA GLN A 15 14.08 23.10 0.22
C GLN A 15 14.05 24.08 1.40
N PRO A 16 13.26 23.82 2.46
CA PRO A 16 13.36 24.56 3.71
C PRO A 16 14.76 24.35 4.33
N ASP A 17 15.41 25.40 4.82
CA ASP A 17 16.66 25.26 5.57
C ASP A 17 16.36 24.85 7.02
N LEU A 18 16.74 23.63 7.40
CA LEU A 18 16.52 23.08 8.75
C LEU A 18 17.34 23.82 9.83
N GLY A 19 18.40 24.53 9.45
CA GLY A 19 19.30 25.26 10.35
C GLY A 19 18.95 26.73 10.56
N ALA A 20 17.92 27.25 9.89
CA ALA A 20 17.55 28.66 9.97
C ALA A 20 17.01 29.03 11.36
N PRO A 21 17.47 30.16 11.96
CA PRO A 21 16.89 30.66 13.21
C PRO A 21 15.44 31.07 12.97
N GLY A 22 14.50 30.24 13.43
CA GLY A 22 13.05 30.40 13.18
C GLY A 22 12.36 29.15 12.63
N PHE A 23 13.11 28.21 12.04
CA PHE A 23 12.56 26.99 11.42
C PHE A 23 11.61 26.21 12.33
N TRP A 24 11.98 26.00 13.59
CA TRP A 24 11.15 25.25 14.55
C TRP A 24 9.84 25.95 14.88
N LEU A 25 9.84 27.29 14.94
CA LEU A 25 8.63 28.09 15.18
C LEU A 25 7.73 28.12 13.93
N ASP A 26 8.32 28.22 12.74
CA ASP A 26 7.61 28.17 11.47
C ASP A 26 7.01 26.77 11.21
N PHE A 27 7.73 25.71 11.56
CA PHE A 27 7.23 24.34 11.49
C PHE A 27 6.07 24.11 12.48
N LEU A 28 6.24 24.49 13.75
CA LEU A 28 5.20 24.35 14.78
C LEU A 28 3.96 25.16 14.44
N SER A 29 4.13 26.41 13.98
CA SER A 29 3.01 27.25 13.56
C SER A 29 2.33 26.73 12.28
N GLY A 30 3.09 26.14 11.36
CA GLY A 30 2.56 25.45 10.18
C GLY A 30 1.72 24.21 10.52
N MET A 31 2.06 23.50 11.60
CA MET A 31 1.33 22.30 12.07
C MET A 31 0.02 22.62 12.81
N LEU A 32 -0.22 23.86 13.25
CA LEU A 32 -1.47 24.27 13.91
C LEU A 32 -2.70 24.05 13.01
N LYS A 33 -2.61 24.39 11.71
CA LYS A 33 -3.74 24.26 10.77
C LYS A 33 -4.10 22.78 10.51
N PRO A 34 -3.16 21.88 10.18
CA PRO A 34 -3.43 20.45 10.11
C PRO A 34 -3.97 19.86 11.41
N ALA A 35 -3.43 20.26 12.57
CA ALA A 35 -3.91 19.80 13.87
C ALA A 35 -5.36 20.22 14.11
N ALA A 36 -5.73 21.46 13.82
CA ALA A 36 -7.12 21.92 13.91
C ALA A 36 -8.05 21.14 12.96
N ALA A 37 -7.58 20.77 11.76
CA ALA A 37 -8.37 19.97 10.81
C ALA A 37 -8.67 18.55 11.32
N THR A 38 -7.89 18.00 12.26
CA THR A 38 -8.22 16.71 12.90
C THR A 38 -9.51 16.76 13.72
N ALA A 39 -10.03 17.96 14.06
CA ALA A 39 -11.34 18.11 14.69
C ALA A 39 -12.49 17.52 13.85
N VAL A 40 -12.34 17.43 12.53
CA VAL A 40 -13.33 16.74 11.67
C VAL A 40 -13.40 15.25 11.99
N VAL A 41 -12.29 14.63 12.43
CA VAL A 41 -12.29 13.24 12.88
C VAL A 41 -13.00 13.10 14.23
N ALA A 42 -13.00 14.13 15.08
CA ALA A 42 -13.77 14.12 16.31
C ALA A 42 -15.28 13.99 16.05
N LEU A 43 -15.80 14.55 14.95
CA LEU A 43 -17.18 14.34 14.52
C LEU A 43 -17.45 12.88 14.15
N ALA A 44 -16.54 12.23 13.39
CA ALA A 44 -16.65 10.82 13.05
C ALA A 44 -16.58 9.91 14.28
N VAL A 45 -15.73 10.25 15.25
CA VAL A 45 -15.63 9.55 16.55
C VAL A 45 -16.91 9.74 17.37
N ALA A 46 -17.49 10.94 17.40
CA ALA A 46 -18.76 11.19 18.07
C ALA A 46 -19.92 10.39 17.44
N LEU A 47 -19.97 10.29 16.12
CA LEU A 47 -20.94 9.46 15.40
C LEU A 47 -20.72 7.95 15.62
N SER A 48 -19.46 7.50 15.73
CA SER A 48 -19.15 6.12 16.12
C SER A 48 -19.68 5.82 17.52
N PHE A 49 -19.50 6.76 18.45
CA PHE A 49 -19.95 6.62 19.84
C PHE A 49 -21.48 6.55 19.94
N THR A 50 -22.22 7.33 19.14
CA THR A 50 -23.69 7.26 19.10
C THR A 50 -24.19 5.94 18.50
N GLN A 51 -23.43 5.34 17.56
CA GLN A 51 -23.75 4.05 16.95
C GLN A 51 -23.12 2.84 17.67
N ARG A 52 -22.34 3.04 18.74
CA ARG A 52 -21.65 1.99 19.51
C ARG A 52 -20.81 1.04 18.64
N LEU A 53 -20.10 1.59 17.65
CA LEU A 53 -19.29 0.77 16.74
C LEU A 53 -18.02 0.21 17.43
N GLY A 54 -17.61 0.77 18.58
CA GLY A 54 -16.49 0.25 19.38
C GLY A 54 -15.11 0.49 18.75
N VAL A 55 -15.04 1.27 17.68
CA VAL A 55 -13.81 1.61 16.94
C VAL A 55 -13.24 2.96 17.35
N GLU A 56 -13.84 3.68 18.31
CA GLU A 56 -13.46 5.06 18.66
C GLU A 56 -11.99 5.15 19.11
N GLY A 57 -11.59 4.26 20.01
CA GLY A 57 -10.22 4.21 20.55
C GLY A 57 -9.20 3.86 19.47
N GLU A 58 -9.54 2.92 18.58
CA GLU A 58 -8.68 2.56 17.44
C GLU A 58 -8.56 3.70 16.43
N MET A 59 -9.66 4.42 16.15
CA MET A 59 -9.65 5.59 15.26
C MET A 59 -8.79 6.71 15.82
N LEU A 60 -8.95 7.08 17.09
CA LEU A 60 -8.15 8.12 17.73
C LEU A 60 -6.67 7.75 17.76
N PHE A 61 -6.36 6.50 18.13
CA PHE A 61 -4.98 6.00 18.11
C PHE A 61 -4.39 6.02 16.70
N ALA A 62 -5.15 5.63 15.68
CA ALA A 62 -4.70 5.67 14.29
C ALA A 62 -4.43 7.10 13.80
N VAL A 63 -5.30 8.05 14.14
CA VAL A 63 -5.11 9.48 13.80
C VAL A 63 -3.87 10.04 14.48
N ALA A 64 -3.73 9.87 15.79
CA ALA A 64 -2.57 10.35 16.54
C ALA A 64 -1.26 9.73 16.01
N ARG A 65 -1.26 8.41 15.78
CA ARG A 65 -0.12 7.70 15.21
C ARG A 65 0.22 8.19 13.80
N SER A 66 -0.78 8.34 12.92
CA SER A 66 -0.56 8.80 11.55
C SER A 66 -0.04 10.23 11.49
N PHE A 67 -0.54 11.12 12.36
CA PHE A 67 -0.04 12.48 12.49
C PHE A 67 1.45 12.47 12.86
N LEU A 68 1.81 11.76 13.93
CA LEU A 68 3.21 11.65 14.36
C LEU A 68 4.09 11.01 13.29
N GLN A 69 3.62 9.96 12.63
CA GLN A 69 4.34 9.27 11.56
C GLN A 69 4.57 10.18 10.36
N LEU A 70 3.55 10.90 9.88
CA LEU A 70 3.68 11.80 8.74
C LEU A 70 4.63 12.96 9.05
N SER A 71 4.56 13.53 10.26
CA SER A 71 5.52 14.55 10.70
C SER A 71 6.96 14.01 10.66
N LEU A 72 7.21 12.84 11.24
CA LEU A 72 8.54 12.21 11.23
C LEU A 72 9.03 11.86 9.82
N VAL A 73 8.16 11.31 8.96
CA VAL A 73 8.51 10.99 7.57
C VAL A 73 8.88 12.26 6.80
N GLY A 74 8.20 13.39 7.04
CA GLY A 74 8.56 14.67 6.45
C GLY A 74 10.01 15.07 6.72
N PHE A 75 10.46 14.93 7.97
CA PHE A 75 11.86 15.18 8.36
C PHE A 75 12.84 14.20 7.71
N VAL A 76 12.51 12.90 7.74
CA VAL A 76 13.37 11.85 7.14
C VAL A 76 13.53 12.08 5.64
N LEU A 77 12.46 12.42 4.92
CA LEU A 77 12.52 12.68 3.49
C LEU A 77 13.35 13.93 3.18
N HIS A 78 13.20 15.00 3.96
CA HIS A 78 14.03 16.20 3.80
C HIS A 78 15.52 15.88 3.94
N PHE A 79 15.87 15.11 4.98
CA PHE A 79 17.24 14.66 5.19
C PHE A 79 17.75 13.84 4.01
N ILE A 80 16.97 12.87 3.52
CA ILE A 80 17.34 12.02 2.37
C ILE A 80 17.54 12.86 1.11
N PHE A 81 16.69 13.86 0.87
CA PHE A 81 16.76 14.71 -0.33
C PHE A 81 17.98 15.63 -0.33
N SER A 82 18.52 15.95 0.85
CA SER A 82 19.70 16.81 0.99
C SER A 82 21.04 16.07 0.80
N GLN A 83 21.04 14.75 0.66
CA GLN A 83 22.26 13.95 0.50
C GLN A 83 22.77 13.92 -0.94
N LYS A 84 24.08 14.04 -1.14
CA LYS A 84 24.72 13.96 -2.47
C LYS A 84 24.73 12.55 -3.09
N ASN A 85 24.84 11.51 -2.26
CA ASN A 85 24.82 10.11 -2.72
C ASN A 85 23.47 9.48 -2.40
N THR A 86 22.56 9.51 -3.38
CA THR A 86 21.12 9.28 -3.17
C THR A 86 20.67 7.82 -3.30
N ALA A 87 21.39 6.99 -4.08
CA ALA A 87 21.02 5.61 -4.35
C ALA A 87 20.86 4.70 -3.11
N PRO A 88 21.79 4.68 -2.12
CA PRO A 88 21.64 3.80 -0.95
C PRO A 88 20.45 4.19 -0.06
N TRP A 89 20.13 5.48 0.02
CA TRP A 89 18.98 5.95 0.80
C TRP A 89 17.64 5.55 0.17
N ILE A 90 17.55 5.55 -1.16
CA ILE A 90 16.36 5.05 -1.88
C ILE A 90 16.15 3.58 -1.56
N LEU A 91 17.20 2.76 -1.66
CA LEU A 91 17.12 1.33 -1.39
C LEU A 91 16.73 1.06 0.06
N LEU A 92 17.34 1.77 1.01
CA LEU A 92 17.04 1.63 2.44
C LEU A 92 15.58 2.00 2.74
N ALA A 93 15.10 3.14 2.22
CA ALA A 93 13.71 3.56 2.38
C ALA A 93 12.74 2.54 1.77
N TYR A 94 13.06 2.02 0.58
CA TYR A 94 12.25 1.00 -0.09
C TYR A 94 12.17 -0.30 0.71
N LEU A 95 13.30 -0.83 1.17
CA LEU A 95 13.33 -2.05 1.99
C LEU A 95 12.59 -1.86 3.32
N PHE A 96 12.72 -0.69 3.94
CA PHE A 96 11.95 -0.35 5.14
C PHE A 96 10.44 -0.38 4.86
N MET A 97 9.99 0.27 3.79
CA MET A 97 8.58 0.27 3.38
C MET A 97 8.05 -1.15 3.12
N VAL A 98 8.78 -1.96 2.35
CA VAL A 98 8.37 -3.35 2.03
C VAL A 98 8.30 -4.21 3.30
N THR A 99 9.24 -4.03 4.24
CA THR A 99 9.25 -4.78 5.50
C THR A 99 8.04 -4.42 6.37
N VAL A 100 7.77 -3.12 6.54
CA VAL A 100 6.59 -2.63 7.29
C VAL A 100 5.29 -3.08 6.63
N ALA A 101 5.25 -3.05 5.29
CA ALA A 101 4.10 -3.51 4.51
C ALA A 101 3.86 -5.02 4.67
N GLY A 102 4.90 -5.84 4.54
CA GLY A 102 4.81 -7.29 4.75
C GLY A 102 4.36 -7.64 6.16
N TYR A 103 4.91 -6.97 7.18
CA TYR A 103 4.49 -7.13 8.56
C TYR A 103 3.01 -6.77 8.76
N THR A 104 2.59 -5.59 8.28
CA THR A 104 1.22 -5.09 8.47
C THR A 104 0.20 -5.93 7.71
N SER A 105 0.53 -6.31 6.46
CA SER A 105 -0.30 -7.17 5.62
C SER A 105 -0.46 -8.57 6.24
N GLY A 106 0.64 -9.17 6.70
CA GLY A 106 0.60 -10.46 7.40
C GLY A 106 -0.14 -10.41 8.74
N GLN A 107 -0.08 -9.28 9.46
CA GLN A 107 -0.85 -9.10 10.70
C GLN A 107 -2.37 -9.04 10.45
N ARG A 108 -2.82 -8.55 9.28
CA ARG A 108 -4.23 -8.60 8.88
C ARG A 108 -4.74 -10.03 8.65
N ALA A 109 -3.85 -10.96 8.36
CA ALA A 109 -4.12 -12.38 8.17
C ALA A 109 -3.36 -13.22 9.21
N ARG A 110 -3.49 -12.86 10.50
CA ARG A 110 -2.69 -13.43 11.60
C ARG A 110 -2.82 -14.96 11.73
N GLN A 111 -3.97 -15.50 11.34
CA GLN A 111 -4.24 -16.93 11.36
C GLN A 111 -3.65 -17.68 10.15
N VAL A 112 -3.03 -17.00 9.18
CA VAL A 112 -2.32 -17.66 8.08
C VAL A 112 -0.90 -18.02 8.55
N PRO A 113 -0.47 -19.29 8.46
CA PRO A 113 0.87 -19.68 8.85
C PRO A 113 1.91 -18.93 8.04
N ARG A 114 2.94 -18.41 8.74
CA ARG A 114 4.00 -17.61 8.12
C ARG A 114 3.46 -16.44 7.29
N GLY A 115 2.26 -15.93 7.60
CA GLY A 115 1.59 -14.90 6.81
C GLY A 115 2.43 -13.64 6.60
N LYS A 116 3.20 -13.23 7.61
CA LYS A 116 4.16 -12.10 7.50
C LYS A 116 5.22 -12.33 6.42
N TYR A 117 5.78 -13.54 6.34
CA TYR A 117 6.79 -13.88 5.34
C TYR A 117 6.19 -13.99 3.94
N ILE A 118 5.02 -14.66 3.83
CA ILE A 118 4.28 -14.76 2.57
C ILE A 118 3.95 -13.36 2.02
N ALA A 119 3.39 -12.49 2.87
CA ALA A 119 3.06 -11.13 2.47
C ALA A 119 4.30 -10.32 2.07
N LEU A 120 5.40 -10.43 2.81
CA LEU A 120 6.65 -9.74 2.50
C LEU A 120 7.19 -10.15 1.13
N VAL A 121 7.32 -11.46 0.88
CA VAL A 121 7.83 -11.97 -0.41
C VAL A 121 6.90 -11.56 -1.55
N SER A 122 5.59 -11.68 -1.37
CA SER A 122 4.61 -11.31 -2.38
C SER A 122 4.65 -9.83 -2.76
N ILE A 123 4.69 -8.95 -1.75
CA ILE A 123 4.77 -7.49 -1.96
C ILE A 123 6.11 -7.11 -2.58
N LEU A 124 7.21 -7.72 -2.13
CA LEU A 124 8.52 -7.47 -2.70
C LEU A 124 8.54 -7.83 -4.18
N VAL A 125 8.12 -9.04 -4.56
CA VAL A 125 8.10 -9.48 -5.96
C VAL A 125 7.21 -8.58 -6.81
N GLY A 126 5.97 -8.31 -6.37
CA GLY A 126 5.04 -7.47 -7.13
C GLY A 126 5.55 -6.05 -7.34
N THR A 127 6.17 -5.45 -6.31
CA THR A 127 6.68 -4.08 -6.40
C THR A 127 8.04 -3.98 -7.09
N VAL A 128 8.91 -4.99 -7.00
CA VAL A 128 10.17 -5.06 -7.77
C VAL A 128 9.86 -5.12 -9.26
N ILE A 129 8.89 -5.92 -9.69
CA ILE A 129 8.48 -6.02 -11.09
C ILE A 129 8.05 -4.64 -11.62
N THR A 130 7.20 -3.93 -10.88
CA THR A 130 6.67 -2.63 -11.34
C THR A 130 7.69 -1.50 -11.23
N MET A 131 8.53 -1.49 -10.18
CA MET A 131 9.63 -0.53 -10.07
C MET A 131 10.64 -0.74 -11.18
N THR A 132 11.01 -1.98 -11.49
CA THR A 132 11.93 -2.30 -12.59
C THR A 132 11.36 -1.81 -13.92
N LEU A 133 10.08 -2.09 -14.20
CA LEU A 133 9.42 -1.62 -15.41
C LEU A 133 9.40 -0.08 -15.51
N LEU A 134 9.11 0.60 -14.40
CA LEU A 134 9.12 2.06 -14.33
C LEU A 134 10.51 2.64 -14.65
N LEU A 135 11.57 2.03 -14.14
CA LEU A 135 12.96 2.45 -14.38
C LEU A 135 13.40 2.16 -15.82
N LEU A 136 13.04 0.99 -16.36
CA LEU A 136 13.33 0.62 -17.75
C LEU A 136 12.67 1.55 -18.75
N LEU A 137 11.42 1.95 -18.48
CA LEU A 137 10.68 2.90 -19.30
C LEU A 137 11.15 4.35 -19.13
N ARG A 138 12.09 4.62 -18.22
CA ARG A 138 12.67 5.95 -17.91
C ARG A 138 11.60 7.04 -17.70
N ILE A 139 10.51 6.66 -17.04
CA ILE A 139 9.36 7.56 -16.86
C ILE A 139 9.68 8.65 -15.85
N PHE A 140 10.45 8.31 -14.81
CA PHE A 140 10.96 9.27 -13.84
C PHE A 140 12.48 9.22 -13.75
N PRO A 141 13.13 10.36 -13.47
CA PRO A 141 14.54 10.35 -13.15
C PRO A 141 14.75 9.59 -11.84
N PHE A 142 15.86 8.85 -11.75
CA PHE A 142 16.20 8.05 -10.58
C PHE A 142 16.70 8.95 -9.44
N THR A 143 15.79 9.72 -8.86
CA THR A 143 16.05 10.57 -7.70
C THR A 143 15.10 10.21 -6.56
N PRO A 144 15.50 10.43 -5.29
CA PRO A 144 14.68 10.07 -4.14
C PRO A 144 13.29 10.70 -4.16
N ARG A 145 13.18 11.90 -4.74
CA ARG A 145 11.94 12.68 -4.83
C ARG A 145 10.84 11.99 -5.65
N TYR A 146 11.21 11.19 -6.65
CA TYR A 146 10.24 10.45 -7.48
C TYR A 146 10.11 9.00 -7.04
N ILE A 147 11.25 8.34 -6.81
CA ILE A 147 11.26 6.91 -6.58
C ILE A 147 10.64 6.56 -5.22
N ILE A 148 10.94 7.32 -4.16
CA ILE A 148 10.43 7.01 -2.82
C ILE A 148 8.90 7.17 -2.75
N PRO A 149 8.28 8.26 -3.23
CA PRO A 149 6.82 8.36 -3.25
C PRO A 149 6.15 7.34 -4.18
N ALA A 150 6.72 7.09 -5.37
CA ALA A 150 6.18 6.10 -6.29
C ALA A 150 6.22 4.69 -5.68
N ALA A 151 7.33 4.31 -5.06
CA ALA A 151 7.47 3.05 -4.35
C ALA A 151 6.50 2.95 -3.17
N GLY A 152 6.39 4.00 -2.36
CA GLY A 152 5.45 4.06 -1.24
C GLY A 152 4.00 3.83 -1.66
N LEU A 153 3.58 4.40 -2.79
CA LEU A 153 2.23 4.20 -3.32
C LEU A 153 2.00 2.75 -3.79
N MET A 154 2.97 2.15 -4.50
CA MET A 154 2.86 0.77 -4.97
C MET A 154 2.88 -0.23 -3.80
N VAL A 155 3.83 -0.06 -2.87
CA VAL A 155 3.95 -0.89 -1.65
C VAL A 155 2.71 -0.79 -0.79
N GLY A 156 2.17 0.42 -0.56
CA GLY A 156 0.98 0.63 0.29
C GLY A 156 -0.30 0.02 -0.29
N ASN A 157 -0.50 0.10 -1.61
CA ASN A 157 -1.63 -0.56 -2.27
C ASN A 157 -1.45 -2.08 -2.27
N ALA A 158 -0.26 -2.57 -2.63
CA ALA A 158 0.06 -4.00 -2.60
C ALA A 158 -0.14 -4.58 -1.19
N MET A 159 0.29 -3.88 -0.13
CA MET A 159 0.06 -4.24 1.27
C MET A 159 -1.42 -4.49 1.55
N THR A 160 -2.27 -3.55 1.12
CA THR A 160 -3.70 -3.59 1.41
C THR A 160 -4.39 -4.72 0.69
N VAL A 161 -4.18 -4.83 -0.63
CA VAL A 161 -4.78 -5.89 -1.45
C VAL A 161 -4.28 -7.27 -1.01
N THR A 162 -2.98 -7.43 -0.76
CA THR A 162 -2.39 -8.70 -0.30
C THR A 162 -2.99 -9.13 1.04
N GLY A 163 -3.12 -8.20 2.00
CA GLY A 163 -3.64 -8.53 3.34
C GLY A 163 -5.11 -8.95 3.30
N VAL A 164 -5.91 -8.27 2.47
CA VAL A 164 -7.33 -8.64 2.24
C VAL A 164 -7.42 -9.98 1.52
N ALA A 165 -6.62 -10.22 0.48
CA ALA A 165 -6.63 -11.47 -0.28
C ALA A 165 -6.30 -12.67 0.61
N MET A 166 -5.25 -12.56 1.44
CA MET A 166 -4.85 -13.63 2.36
C MET A 166 -5.92 -13.91 3.42
N LYS A 167 -6.45 -12.85 4.05
CA LYS A 167 -7.51 -12.96 5.06
C LYS A 167 -8.76 -13.62 4.46
N LYS A 168 -9.24 -13.13 3.32
CA LYS A 168 -10.43 -13.65 2.65
C LYS A 168 -10.24 -15.06 2.12
N LEU A 169 -9.04 -15.42 1.68
CA LEU A 169 -8.74 -16.77 1.25
C LEU A 169 -8.88 -17.76 2.42
N ARG A 170 -8.30 -17.45 3.59
CA ARG A 170 -8.48 -18.29 4.78
C ARG A 170 -9.97 -18.40 5.11
N GLU A 171 -10.67 -17.28 5.25
CA GLU A 171 -12.10 -17.27 5.58
C GLU A 171 -12.93 -18.11 4.61
N ASN A 172 -12.68 -18.00 3.30
CA ASN A 172 -13.40 -18.79 2.29
C ASN A 172 -13.12 -20.28 2.43
N VAL A 173 -11.88 -20.68 2.74
CA VAL A 173 -11.52 -22.09 2.98
C VAL A 173 -12.15 -22.59 4.27
N THR A 174 -12.15 -21.81 5.35
CA THR A 174 -12.83 -22.15 6.61
C THR A 174 -14.32 -22.38 6.40
N ILE A 175 -15.01 -21.45 5.74
CA ILE A 175 -16.46 -21.53 5.50
C ILE A 175 -16.81 -22.74 4.60
N GLN A 176 -15.94 -23.07 3.65
CA GLN A 176 -16.17 -24.11 2.65
C GLN A 176 -15.34 -25.37 2.90
N LYS A 177 -14.90 -25.60 4.14
CA LYS A 177 -14.01 -26.72 4.53
C LYS A 177 -14.50 -28.06 3.99
N ASN A 178 -15.77 -28.37 4.22
CA ASN A 178 -16.40 -29.61 3.74
C ASN A 178 -16.30 -29.80 2.22
N MET A 179 -16.42 -28.73 1.42
CA MET A 179 -16.29 -28.83 -0.03
C MET A 179 -14.85 -29.09 -0.45
N VAL A 180 -13.89 -28.43 0.20
CA VAL A 180 -12.46 -28.61 -0.06
C VAL A 180 -12.04 -30.04 0.29
N GLU A 181 -12.45 -30.55 1.44
CA GLU A 181 -12.18 -31.94 1.88
C GLU A 181 -12.83 -32.97 0.97
N SER A 182 -14.07 -32.75 0.56
CA SER A 182 -14.76 -33.63 -0.39
C SER A 182 -14.03 -33.69 -1.73
N ALA A 183 -13.54 -32.54 -2.23
CA ALA A 183 -12.77 -32.49 -3.47
C ALA A 183 -11.45 -33.26 -3.34
N LEU A 184 -10.73 -33.10 -2.22
CA LEU A 184 -9.50 -33.85 -1.93
C LEU A 184 -9.75 -35.36 -1.84
N ALA A 185 -10.85 -35.77 -1.20
CA ALA A 185 -11.25 -37.18 -1.10
C ALA A 185 -11.59 -37.80 -2.46
N LEU A 186 -12.07 -36.99 -3.42
CA LEU A 186 -12.27 -37.37 -4.82
C LEU A 186 -10.97 -37.34 -5.66
N GLY A 187 -9.83 -37.08 -5.04
CA GLY A 187 -8.51 -37.06 -5.70
C GLY A 187 -8.13 -35.71 -6.33
N ALA A 188 -8.85 -34.63 -6.04
CA ALA A 188 -8.45 -33.30 -6.49
C ALA A 188 -7.13 -32.88 -5.82
N THR A 189 -6.29 -32.16 -6.55
CA THR A 189 -5.09 -31.55 -5.96
C THR A 189 -5.48 -30.37 -5.05
N PRO A 190 -4.65 -29.99 -4.06
CA PRO A 190 -4.90 -28.81 -3.23
C PRO A 190 -5.15 -27.52 -4.02
N LEU A 191 -4.50 -27.38 -5.18
CA LEU A 191 -4.66 -26.26 -6.09
C LEU A 191 -6.06 -26.22 -6.71
N GLN A 192 -6.60 -27.38 -7.09
CA GLN A 192 -7.94 -27.53 -7.66
C GLN A 192 -9.02 -27.37 -6.58
N ALA A 193 -8.82 -27.99 -5.42
CA ALA A 193 -9.77 -27.96 -4.30
C ALA A 193 -10.02 -26.55 -3.75
N THR A 194 -9.05 -25.63 -3.89
CA THR A 194 -9.13 -24.25 -3.37
C THR A 194 -9.26 -23.16 -4.43
N LEU A 195 -9.38 -23.54 -5.71
CA LEU A 195 -9.34 -22.58 -6.82
C LEU A 195 -10.49 -21.56 -6.76
N GLN A 196 -11.70 -22.01 -6.43
CA GLN A 196 -12.86 -21.14 -6.34
C GLN A 196 -12.74 -20.16 -5.17
N GLN A 197 -12.22 -20.62 -4.03
CA GLN A 197 -12.01 -19.84 -2.82
C GLN A 197 -10.93 -18.77 -3.06
N ALA A 198 -9.84 -19.14 -3.74
CA ALA A 198 -8.78 -18.23 -4.17
C ALA A 198 -9.29 -17.16 -5.15
N LYS A 199 -10.09 -17.56 -6.14
CA LYS A 199 -10.69 -16.62 -7.09
C LYS A 199 -11.61 -15.62 -6.39
N GLY A 200 -12.49 -16.09 -5.51
CA GLY A 200 -13.39 -15.23 -4.74
C GLY A 200 -12.63 -14.23 -3.87
N ALA A 201 -11.59 -14.68 -3.17
CA ALA A 201 -10.76 -13.83 -2.33
C ALA A 201 -10.02 -12.74 -3.14
N LEU A 202 -9.46 -13.11 -4.29
CA LEU A 202 -8.75 -12.18 -5.18
C LEU A 202 -9.69 -11.12 -5.78
N VAL A 203 -10.90 -11.52 -6.21
CA VAL A 203 -11.90 -10.58 -6.73
C VAL A 203 -12.24 -9.55 -5.65
N ILE A 204 -12.57 -9.99 -4.43
CA ILE A 204 -12.89 -9.09 -3.32
C ILE A 204 -11.72 -8.15 -3.00
N ALA A 205 -10.49 -8.67 -2.96
CA ALA A 205 -9.31 -7.88 -2.65
C ALA A 205 -8.99 -6.83 -3.73
N LEU A 206 -9.21 -7.15 -5.01
CA LEU A 206 -8.89 -6.28 -6.14
C LEU A 206 -10.01 -5.31 -6.51
N SER A 207 -11.27 -5.59 -6.14
CA SER A 207 -12.43 -4.75 -6.46
C SER A 207 -12.19 -3.25 -6.18
N PRO A 208 -11.72 -2.82 -4.99
CA PRO A 208 -11.50 -1.39 -4.74
C PRO A 208 -10.48 -0.76 -5.69
N THR A 209 -9.44 -1.50 -6.07
CA THR A 209 -8.39 -1.02 -6.98
C THR A 209 -8.94 -0.83 -8.39
N ILE A 210 -9.78 -1.76 -8.85
CA ILE A 210 -10.46 -1.74 -10.15
C ILE A 210 -11.53 -0.64 -10.19
N ASP A 211 -12.34 -0.51 -9.16
CA ASP A 211 -13.44 0.47 -9.11
C ASP A 211 -12.90 1.90 -9.01
N THR A 212 -11.81 2.10 -8.26
CA THR A 212 -11.09 3.38 -8.27
C THR A 212 -10.52 3.67 -9.65
N ALA A 213 -10.06 2.66 -10.40
CA ALA A 213 -9.55 2.88 -11.76
C ALA A 213 -10.65 3.31 -12.74
N LYS A 214 -11.84 2.72 -12.64
CA LYS A 214 -13.00 3.07 -13.49
C LYS A 214 -13.53 4.47 -13.24
N THR A 215 -13.43 4.97 -12.01
CA THR A 215 -13.99 6.25 -11.59
C THR A 215 -12.96 7.39 -11.56
N MET A 216 -11.67 7.06 -11.67
CA MET A 216 -10.58 8.03 -11.69
C MET A 216 -10.71 8.97 -12.89
N GLY A 217 -10.68 10.27 -12.62
CA GLY A 217 -10.86 11.32 -13.63
C GLY A 217 -12.30 11.70 -13.93
N LEU A 218 -13.29 10.91 -13.49
CA LEU A 218 -14.73 11.24 -13.60
C LEU A 218 -15.29 11.79 -12.29
N VAL A 219 -15.06 11.08 -11.18
CA VAL A 219 -15.62 11.43 -9.86
C VAL A 219 -14.54 11.93 -8.91
N SER A 220 -13.32 11.41 -9.05
CA SER A 220 -12.20 11.80 -8.21
C SER A 220 -10.98 12.15 -9.05
N LEU A 221 -10.39 13.31 -8.76
CA LEU A 221 -9.06 13.67 -9.22
C LEU A 221 -8.04 13.16 -8.20
N PRO A 222 -7.09 12.28 -8.59
CA PRO A 222 -6.09 11.78 -7.68
C PRO A 222 -5.28 12.91 -7.04
N GLY A 223 -5.03 12.83 -5.74
CA GLY A 223 -4.35 13.91 -5.01
C GLY A 223 -2.98 14.30 -5.57
N ALA A 224 -2.21 13.33 -6.07
CA ALA A 224 -0.92 13.60 -6.72
C ALA A 224 -1.08 14.39 -8.02
N MET A 225 -2.10 14.06 -8.83
CA MET A 225 -2.43 14.80 -10.06
C MET A 225 -2.88 16.23 -9.72
N THR A 226 -3.79 16.40 -8.76
CA THR A 226 -4.24 17.72 -8.30
C THR A 226 -3.08 18.54 -7.74
N GLY A 227 -2.17 17.90 -6.99
CA GLY A 227 -0.97 18.54 -6.45
C GLY A 227 -0.03 19.07 -7.54
N LEU A 228 0.19 18.29 -8.60
CA LEU A 228 0.99 18.74 -9.75
C LEU A 228 0.34 19.93 -10.46
N ILE A 229 -0.98 19.91 -10.65
CA ILE A 229 -1.73 21.03 -11.26
C ILE A 229 -1.65 22.28 -10.39
N MET A 230 -1.85 22.15 -9.08
CA MET A 230 -1.72 23.27 -8.12
C MET A 230 -0.29 23.83 -8.07
N ALA A 231 0.72 22.99 -8.33
CA ALA A 231 2.11 23.39 -8.43
C ALA A 231 2.48 24.02 -9.80
N GLY A 232 1.50 24.21 -10.69
CA GLY A 232 1.68 24.88 -11.98
C GLY A 232 1.99 23.96 -13.16
N ALA A 233 1.98 22.64 -12.98
CA ALA A 233 2.13 21.70 -14.09
C ALA A 233 0.90 21.71 -15.00
N SER A 234 1.10 21.46 -16.29
CA SER A 234 -0.03 21.37 -17.22
C SER A 234 -0.92 20.17 -16.86
N PRO A 235 -2.26 20.28 -16.96
CA PRO A 235 -3.16 19.16 -16.68
C PRO A 235 -2.86 17.92 -17.52
N LEU A 236 -2.42 18.11 -18.77
CA LEU A 236 -2.08 17.02 -19.67
C LEU A 236 -0.86 16.22 -19.17
N GLU A 237 0.18 16.89 -18.68
CA GLU A 237 1.36 16.22 -18.10
C GLU A 237 1.01 15.50 -16.80
N ALA A 238 0.20 16.12 -15.94
CA ALA A 238 -0.26 15.51 -14.69
C ALA A 238 -1.07 14.22 -14.96
N ILE A 239 -1.91 14.20 -16.00
CA ILE A 239 -2.67 13.02 -16.42
C ILE A 239 -1.75 11.90 -16.92
N GLN A 240 -0.76 12.21 -17.77
CA GLN A 240 0.16 11.21 -18.31
C GLN A 240 0.91 10.47 -17.19
N VAL A 241 1.43 11.24 -16.22
CA VAL A 241 2.09 10.71 -15.03
C VAL A 241 1.13 9.84 -14.21
N GLN A 242 -0.09 10.31 -13.99
CA GLN A 242 -1.08 9.61 -13.19
C GLN A 242 -1.54 8.29 -13.81
N ILE A 243 -1.67 8.22 -15.14
CA ILE A 243 -2.00 6.98 -15.87
C ILE A 243 -0.92 5.93 -15.64
N VAL A 244 0.36 6.30 -15.81
CA VAL A 244 1.48 5.39 -15.55
C VAL A 244 1.43 4.87 -14.12
N VAL A 245 1.36 5.79 -13.15
CA VAL A 245 1.39 5.44 -11.73
C VAL A 245 0.23 4.51 -11.38
N LYS A 246 -0.97 4.77 -11.92
CA LYS A 246 -2.14 3.93 -11.66
C LYS A 246 -1.97 2.52 -12.23
N ASN A 247 -1.43 2.39 -13.45
CA ASN A 247 -1.14 1.09 -14.06
C ASN A 247 -0.12 0.30 -13.22
N MET A 248 0.96 0.95 -12.80
CA MET A 248 1.98 0.32 -11.97
C MET A 248 1.42 -0.15 -10.62
N VAL A 249 0.60 0.68 -9.96
CA VAL A 249 -0.07 0.31 -8.71
C VAL A 249 -1.01 -0.89 -8.89
N MET A 250 -1.77 -0.92 -9.97
CA MET A 250 -2.67 -2.03 -10.28
C MET A 250 -1.89 -3.34 -10.51
N THR A 251 -0.82 -3.29 -11.29
CA THR A 251 0.06 -4.45 -11.53
C THR A 251 0.71 -4.93 -10.25
N ALA A 252 1.29 -4.03 -9.44
CA ALA A 252 1.94 -4.39 -8.18
C ALA A 252 0.96 -5.10 -7.24
N SER A 253 -0.25 -4.57 -7.11
CA SER A 253 -1.29 -5.13 -6.24
C SER A 253 -1.80 -6.48 -6.75
N THR A 254 -1.95 -6.63 -8.07
CA THR A 254 -2.42 -7.86 -8.71
C THR A 254 -1.40 -8.97 -8.57
N VAL A 255 -0.14 -8.71 -8.91
CA VAL A 255 0.94 -9.70 -8.80
C VAL A 255 1.15 -10.11 -7.35
N SER A 256 1.21 -9.15 -6.42
CA SER A 256 1.40 -9.45 -4.99
C SER A 256 0.28 -10.32 -4.44
N SER A 257 -0.98 -10.00 -4.74
CA SER A 257 -2.13 -10.74 -4.22
C SER A 257 -2.27 -12.14 -4.81
N ILE A 258 -2.00 -12.32 -6.11
CA ILE A 258 -1.97 -13.63 -6.76
C ILE A 258 -0.86 -14.49 -6.15
N LEU A 259 0.34 -13.94 -6.00
CA LEU A 259 1.47 -14.67 -5.42
C LEU A 259 1.20 -15.03 -3.96
N SER A 260 0.63 -14.12 -3.15
CA SER A 260 0.26 -14.44 -1.78
C SER A 260 -0.81 -15.52 -1.71
N SER A 261 -1.81 -15.47 -2.59
CA SER A 261 -2.86 -16.49 -2.66
C SER A 261 -2.28 -17.86 -3.02
N TYR A 262 -1.32 -17.91 -3.94
CA TYR A 262 -0.60 -19.14 -4.26
C TYR A 262 0.21 -19.67 -3.07
N LEU A 263 1.03 -18.83 -2.43
CA LEU A 263 1.86 -19.22 -1.29
C LEU A 263 1.04 -19.60 -0.04
N CYS A 264 -0.08 -18.92 0.23
CA CYS A 264 -0.99 -19.29 1.31
C CYS A 264 -1.56 -20.69 1.11
N ARG A 265 -1.96 -21.03 -0.12
CA ARG A 265 -2.46 -22.37 -0.41
C ARG A 265 -1.40 -23.42 -0.10
N LEU A 266 -0.15 -23.22 -0.49
CA LEU A 266 0.94 -24.14 -0.13
C LEU A 266 1.12 -24.29 1.39
N ALA A 267 0.79 -23.25 2.18
CA ALA A 267 0.89 -23.27 3.63
C ALA A 267 -0.32 -23.90 4.34
N PHE A 268 -1.44 -24.13 3.63
CA PHE A 268 -2.68 -24.66 4.22
C PHE A 268 -2.75 -26.19 4.23
N PHE A 269 -1.92 -26.86 3.44
CA PHE A 269 -1.92 -28.31 3.30
C PHE A 269 -0.62 -28.91 3.82
N ASN A 270 -0.72 -30.13 4.36
CA ASN A 270 0.44 -30.95 4.69
C ASN A 270 0.96 -31.75 3.46
N GLU A 271 2.05 -32.48 3.62
CA GLU A 271 2.63 -33.32 2.55
C GLU A 271 1.69 -34.42 2.04
N ALA A 272 0.68 -34.80 2.84
CA ALA A 272 -0.35 -35.77 2.50
C ALA A 272 -1.60 -35.15 1.86
N PHE A 273 -1.55 -33.87 1.46
CA PHE A 273 -2.67 -33.11 0.89
C PHE A 273 -3.92 -33.03 1.78
N GLN A 274 -3.74 -33.05 3.10
CA GLN A 274 -4.80 -32.79 4.06
C GLN A 274 -4.74 -31.33 4.50
N LEU A 275 -5.90 -30.74 4.78
CA LEU A 275 -6.00 -29.45 5.45
C LEU A 275 -5.37 -29.57 6.83
N ASN A 276 -4.53 -28.60 7.21
CA ASN A 276 -4.01 -28.56 8.56
C ASN A 276 -5.05 -27.91 9.48
N ASP A 277 -5.73 -28.74 10.27
CA ASP A 277 -6.83 -28.35 11.16
C ASP A 277 -6.43 -27.26 12.17
N GLU A 278 -5.16 -27.23 12.62
CA GLU A 278 -4.65 -26.20 13.55
C GLU A 278 -4.73 -24.76 12.97
N ILE A 279 -4.88 -24.61 11.65
CA ILE A 279 -5.00 -23.32 10.97
C ILE A 279 -6.45 -22.82 10.96
N PHE A 280 -7.40 -23.74 11.00
CA PHE A 280 -8.81 -23.51 10.69
C PHE A 280 -9.76 -23.76 11.86
N ASP A 281 -9.30 -24.41 12.92
CA ASP A 281 -10.02 -24.57 14.18
C ASP A 281 -9.74 -23.34 15.07
N ASP A 282 -10.76 -22.50 15.24
CA ASP A 282 -10.75 -21.32 16.13
C ASP A 282 -11.19 -21.69 17.56
#